data_AF-A0A8S2T877-F1
#
_entry.id   AF-A0A8S2T877-F1
#
_cell.length_a   1.000
_cell.length_b   1.000
_cell.length_c   1.000
_cell.angle_alpha   90.00
_cell.angle_beta   90.00
_cell.angle_gamma   90.00
#
_symmetry.space_group_name_H-M   'P 1'
#
loop_
_entity.id
_entity.type
_entity.pdbx_description
1 polymer ?
#
loop_
_entity_poly.entity_id
_entity_poly.type
_entity_poly.pdbx_seq_one_letter_code
_entity_poly.pdbx_strand_id
1 'polypeptide(L)' 'TGLFAKPFTPIYHGQSKFAGSILSPIDIKSHKQLADKSVLIVGCGKSATDMAVLAGKYARSCYLVFRKAHWMAPRTILG' A
#
# COMPACT_ATOMS: atom_id res chain seq x y z
N THR A 1 4.64 -16.68 17.52
CA THR A 1 5.02 -17.12 16.15
C THR A 1 3.78 -17.09 15.24
N GLY A 2 3.27 -15.89 14.93
CA GLY A 2 2.07 -15.73 14.09
C GLY A 2 2.38 -15.71 12.59
N LEU A 3 1.45 -16.21 11.78
CA LEU A 3 1.59 -16.31 10.31
C LEU A 3 1.94 -14.96 9.64
N PHE A 4 1.44 -13.84 10.16
CA PHE A 4 1.60 -12.50 9.60
C PHE A 4 2.69 -11.66 10.28
N ALA A 5 3.50 -12.27 11.15
CA ALA A 5 4.51 -11.53 11.92
C ALA A 5 5.73 -11.10 11.07
N LYS A 6 6.00 -11.81 9.97
CA LYS A 6 7.11 -11.49 9.06
C LYS A 6 6.55 -10.91 7.76
N PRO A 7 6.90 -9.66 7.40
CA PRO A 7 6.49 -9.09 6.12
C PRO A 7 7.20 -9.81 4.96
N PHE A 8 6.49 -9.94 3.84
CA PHE A 8 7.08 -10.40 2.58
C PHE A 8 7.26 -9.21 1.65
N THR A 9 8.51 -8.88 1.34
CA THR A 9 8.87 -7.81 0.40
C THR A 9 9.44 -8.44 -0.87
N PRO A 10 8.71 -8.42 -1.99
CA PRO A 10 9.21 -8.95 -3.25
C PRO A 10 10.34 -8.07 -3.80
N ILE A 11 11.29 -8.70 -4.50
CA ILE A 11 12.35 -8.01 -5.22
C ILE A 11 11.91 -7.81 -6.67
N TYR A 12 11.89 -6.57 -7.14
CA TYR A 12 11.56 -6.23 -8.52
C TYR A 12 12.82 -5.98 -9.35
N HIS A 13 12.77 -6.36 -10.63
CA HIS A 13 13.85 -6.07 -11.56
C HIS A 13 14.05 -4.56 -11.69
N GLY A 14 15.29 -4.09 -11.47
CA GLY A 14 15.62 -2.67 -11.50
C GLY A 14 15.22 -1.86 -10.26
N GLN A 15 14.75 -2.49 -9.17
CA GLN A 15 14.33 -1.77 -7.95
C GLN A 15 15.44 -0.90 -7.34
N SER A 16 16.72 -1.27 -7.53
CA SER A 16 17.87 -0.52 -7.05
C SER A 16 18.06 0.83 -7.75
N LYS A 17 17.46 1.01 -8.94
CA LYS A 17 17.48 2.28 -9.69
C LYS A 17 16.38 3.23 -9.24
N PHE A 18 15.46 2.78 -8.40
CA PHE A 18 14.39 3.63 -7.89
C PHE A 18 14.96 4.60 -6.85
N ALA A 19 14.93 5.89 -7.16
CA ALA A 19 15.43 6.94 -6.28
C ALA A 19 14.51 7.22 -5.07
N GLY A 20 13.28 6.70 -5.09
CA GLY A 20 12.35 6.82 -3.98
C GLY A 20 12.56 5.75 -2.90
N SER A 21 11.66 5.73 -1.92
CA SER A 21 11.67 4.75 -0.84
C SER A 21 10.70 3.61 -1.12
N ILE A 22 11.15 2.38 -0.91
CA ILE A 22 10.30 1.18 -0.93
C ILE A 22 10.06 0.79 0.53
N LEU A 23 8.80 0.83 0.95
CA LEU A 23 8.40 0.59 2.34
C LEU A 23 7.38 -0.54 2.42
N SER A 24 7.46 -1.34 3.47
CA SER A 24 6.39 -2.29 3.81
C SER A 24 5.32 -1.58 4.65
N PRO A 25 4.07 -2.07 4.66
CA PRO A 25 3.00 -1.47 5.49
C PRO A 25 3.36 -1.36 6.98
N ILE A 26 4.20 -2.27 7.49
CA ILE A 26 4.64 -2.28 8.89
C ILE A 26 5.59 -1.13 9.24
N ASP A 27 6.27 -0.57 8.25
CA ASP A 27 7.23 0.53 8.39
C ASP A 27 6.54 1.91 8.42
N ILE A 28 5.27 1.94 8.02
CA ILE A 28 4.45 3.16 8.03
C ILE A 28 3.83 3.29 9.43
N LYS A 29 4.35 4.24 10.22
CA LYS A 29 3.88 4.57 11.56
C LYS A 29 2.99 5.82 11.59
N SER A 30 3.10 6.68 10.58
CA SER A 30 2.34 7.93 10.51
C SER A 30 2.02 8.32 9.07
N HIS A 31 0.85 8.94 8.86
CA HIS A 31 0.44 9.53 7.57
C HIS A 31 1.42 10.60 7.06
N LYS A 32 2.20 11.22 7.96
CA LYS A 32 3.24 12.20 7.60
C LYS A 32 4.30 11.61 6.66
N GLN A 33 4.53 10.30 6.72
CA GLN A 33 5.46 9.62 5.80
C GLN A 33 4.97 9.61 4.35
N LEU A 34 3.68 9.84 4.12
CA LEU A 34 3.03 9.81 2.80
C LEU A 34 2.68 11.22 2.29
N ALA A 35 2.67 12.22 3.17
CA ALA A 35 2.32 13.60 2.85
C ALA A 35 3.21 14.17 1.73
N ASP A 36 2.60 14.89 0.80
CA ASP A 36 3.25 15.54 -0.35
C ASP A 36 4.01 14.62 -1.32
N LYS A 37 3.87 13.30 -1.17
CA LYS A 37 4.54 12.31 -2.03
C LYS A 37 3.58 11.73 -3.07
N SER A 38 4.14 11.26 -4.18
CA SER A 38 3.45 10.37 -5.10
C SER A 38 3.67 8.93 -4.65
N VAL A 39 2.59 8.24 -4.28
CA VAL A 39 2.63 6.93 -3.66
C VAL A 39 2.10 5.87 -4.62
N LEU A 40 2.87 4.81 -4.82
CA LEU A 40 2.47 3.62 -5.56
C LEU A 40 2.30 2.44 -4.59
N ILE A 41 1.13 1.85 -4.56
CA ILE A 41 0.82 0.67 -3.76
C ILE A 41 0.76 -0.54 -4.67
N VAL A 42 1.49 -1.59 -4.28
CA VAL A 42 1.55 -2.84 -5.04
C VAL A 42 0.79 -3.93 -4.31
N GLY A 43 -0.24 -4.47 -4.96
CA GLY A 43 -1.17 -5.47 -4.43
C GLY A 43 -2.59 -4.94 -4.25
N CYS A 44 -3.55 -5.86 -4.12
CA CYS A 44 -4.98 -5.55 -3.90
C CYS A 44 -5.56 -6.43 -2.78
N GLY A 45 -4.76 -6.67 -1.73
CA GLY A 45 -5.23 -7.30 -0.49
C GLY A 45 -5.78 -6.28 0.49
N LYS A 46 -6.37 -6.74 1.60
CA LYS A 46 -6.97 -5.86 2.63
C LYS A 46 -6.02 -4.75 3.11
N SER A 47 -4.80 -5.11 3.50
CA SER A 47 -3.79 -4.13 3.94
C SER A 47 -3.38 -3.16 2.83
N ALA A 48 -3.35 -3.60 1.57
CA ALA A 48 -3.05 -2.72 0.44
C ALA A 48 -4.18 -1.71 0.21
N THR A 49 -5.43 -2.14 0.33
CA THR A 49 -6.61 -1.26 0.24
C THR A 49 -6.64 -0.25 1.38
N ASP A 50 -6.34 -0.66 2.62
CA ASP A 50 -6.25 0.26 3.76
C ASP A 50 -5.15 1.32 3.54
N MET A 51 -3.99 0.91 3.02
CA MET A 51 -2.92 1.85 2.65
C MET A 51 -3.32 2.75 1.47
N ALA A 52 -4.13 2.26 0.53
CA ALA A 52 -4.65 3.05 -0.59
C ALA A 52 -5.63 4.12 -0.11
N VAL A 53 -6.50 3.80 0.85
CA VAL A 53 -7.37 4.79 1.49
C VAL A 53 -6.53 5.84 2.24
N LEU A 54 -5.51 5.39 3.00
CA LEU A 54 -4.62 6.30 3.72
C LEU A 54 -3.84 7.23 2.78
N ALA A 55 -3.22 6.67 1.74
CA ALA A 55 -2.46 7.43 0.75
C ALA A 55 -3.39 8.35 -0.07
N GLY A 56 -4.58 7.87 -0.47
CA GLY A 56 -5.55 8.69 -1.19
C GLY A 56 -6.03 9.91 -0.40
N LYS A 57 -5.99 9.84 0.94
CA LYS A 57 -6.39 10.96 1.81
C LYS A 57 -5.25 11.96 2.08
N TYR A 58 -4.01 11.50 2.17
CA TYR A 58 -2.89 12.33 2.68
C TYR A 58 -1.75 12.55 1.68
N ALA A 59 -1.60 11.71 0.66
CA ALA A 59 -0.54 11.84 -0.33
C ALA A 59 -0.92 12.83 -1.44
N ARG A 60 0.07 13.29 -2.21
CA ARG A 60 -0.16 14.15 -3.39
C ARG A 60 -0.87 13.38 -4.50
N SER A 61 -0.45 12.14 -4.72
CA SER A 61 -1.10 11.23 -5.67
C SER A 61 -0.96 9.80 -5.19
N CYS A 62 -1.95 8.97 -5.53
CA CYS A 62 -2.01 7.58 -5.13
C CYS A 62 -2.32 6.70 -6.35
N TYR A 63 -1.47 5.70 -6.60
CA TYR A 63 -1.63 4.71 -7.65
C TYR A 63 -1.71 3.32 -7.01
N LEU A 64 -2.62 2.49 -7.51
CA LEU A 64 -2.78 1.11 -7.06
C LEU A 64 -2.51 0.17 -8.23
N VAL A 65 -1.51 -0.70 -8.11
CA VAL A 65 -1.15 -1.68 -9.12
C VAL A 65 -1.34 -3.09 -8.57
N PHE A 66 -2.05 -3.93 -9.31
CA PHE A 66 -2.33 -5.31 -8.92
C PHE A 66 -2.32 -6.25 -10.13
N ARG A 67 -2.00 -7.52 -9.89
CA ARG A 67 -1.98 -8.55 -10.93
C ARG A 67 -3.38 -9.03 -11.32
N LYS A 68 -4.28 -9.12 -10.33
CA LYS A 68 -5.66 -9.55 -10.50
C LYS A 68 -6.55 -8.58 -9.73
N ALA A 69 -7.62 -8.13 -10.36
CA ALA A 69 -8.64 -7.34 -9.69
C ALA A 69 -9.35 -8.24 -8.67
N HIS A 70 -9.61 -7.70 -7.49
CA HIS A 70 -10.46 -8.34 -6.49
C HIS A 70 -11.73 -7.52 -6.30
N TRP A 71 -12.85 -8.21 -6.10
CA TRP A 71 -14.09 -7.54 -5.75
C TRP A 71 -13.95 -6.90 -4.37
N MET A 72 -14.19 -5.59 -4.30
CA MET A 72 -14.21 -4.85 -3.04
C MET A 72 -15.65 -4.81 -2.54
N ALA A 73 -15.94 -5.57 -1.48
CA ALA A 73 -17.21 -5.45 -0.77
C ALA A 73 -17.14 -4.24 0.17
N PRO A 74 -18.14 -3.34 0.18
CA PRO A 74 -18.19 -2.26 1.13
C PRO A 74 -18.35 -2.81 2.55
N ARG A 75 -17.77 -2.14 3.55
CA ARG A 75 -17.92 -2.53 4.97
C ARG A 75 -19.39 -2.45 5.42
N THR A 76 -20.15 -1.54 4.84
CA THR A 76 -21.55 -1.27 5.17
C THR A 76 -22.37 -1.28 3.89
N ILE A 77 -23.44 -2.10 3.85
CA ILE A 77 -24.32 -2.22 2.67
C ILE A 77 -25.64 -1.44 2.87
N LEU A 78 -26.07 -1.21 4.12
CA LEU A 78 -27.40 -0.66 4.45
C LEU A 78 -27.40 0.46 5.51
N GLY A 79 -26.26 1.11 5.75
CA GLY A 79 -26.07 2.08 6.84
C GLY A 79 -25.61 1.44 8.14
#